data_AF-A0A1F8TB97-F1
#
_entry.id   AF-A0A1F8TB97-F1
#
_cell.length_a   1.000
_cell.length_b   1.000
_cell.length_c   1.000
_cell.angle_alpha   90.00
_cell.angle_beta   90.00
_cell.angle_gamma   90.00
#
_symmetry.space_group_name_H-M   'P 1'
#
loop_
_entity.id
_entity.type
_entity.pdbx_description
1 polymer ?
#
loop_
_entity_poly.entity_id
_entity_poly.type
_entity_poly.pdbx_seq_one_letter_code
_entity_poly.pdbx_strand_id
1 'polypeptide(L)'
;MLFRVVERKWWYFLFSGLVIVPGVVFLLLGGLRLGIEFRGGTLLDVTFATAPAAAEVREVMVSLGHTDAIPQGAEGDRMLIRTRALDGAEQAAVEAALESRFGQDVQQSSSTVSPSFSVELIQNAIKAVVLASALIVLLIAWAFKDYGWKAFRYGLAAIVAVLHDAFLVLGVFAILGYFLSVEIDSLFVTAILTIIGFSVHDTIVVFDRIRENLHVSAGEPLNPIINFSVMQTMVRSLITSLTTLLPL
;
A
#
# COMPACT_ATOMS: atom_id res chain seq x y z
N MET A 1 0.12 -6.32 -34.92
CA MET A 1 -1.12 -5.51 -34.81
C MET A 1 -0.85 -4.43 -33.77
N LEU A 2 -0.89 -3.14 -34.12
CA LEU A 2 -0.70 -2.07 -33.14
C LEU A 2 -2.03 -1.80 -32.44
N PHE A 3 -2.12 -2.04 -31.14
CA PHE A 3 -3.29 -1.63 -30.37
C PHE A 3 -3.37 -0.10 -30.33
N ARG A 4 -4.58 0.44 -30.38
CA ARG A 4 -4.84 1.88 -30.35
C ARG A 4 -5.13 2.35 -28.92
N VAL A 5 -4.09 2.28 -28.09
CA VAL A 5 -4.15 2.62 -26.65
C VAL A 5 -4.52 4.09 -26.45
N VAL A 6 -3.87 5.00 -27.19
CA VAL A 6 -4.09 6.45 -27.02
C VAL A 6 -5.50 6.88 -27.44
N GLU A 7 -6.05 6.25 -28.48
CA GLU A 7 -7.43 6.51 -28.93
C GLU A 7 -8.47 6.08 -27.89
N ARG A 8 -8.15 5.06 -27.09
CA ARG A 8 -9.03 4.50 -26.06
C ARG A 8 -8.73 5.01 -24.65
N LYS A 9 -7.87 6.02 -24.50
CA LYS A 9 -7.42 6.55 -23.19
C LYS A 9 -8.54 6.84 -22.19
N TRP A 10 -9.68 7.32 -22.67
CA TRP A 10 -10.83 7.65 -21.82
C TRP A 10 -11.46 6.42 -21.17
N TRP A 11 -11.42 5.25 -21.81
CA TRP A 11 -11.88 4.00 -21.20
C TRP A 11 -10.96 3.56 -20.05
N TYR A 12 -9.65 3.75 -20.20
CA TYR A 12 -8.70 3.43 -19.14
C TYR A 12 -8.83 4.40 -17.96
N PHE A 13 -8.97 5.70 -18.21
CA PHE A 13 -9.23 6.69 -17.16
C PHE A 13 -10.59 6.51 -16.49
N LEU A 14 -11.62 6.08 -17.22
CA LEU A 14 -12.91 5.76 -16.63
C LEU A 14 -12.79 4.56 -15.70
N PHE A 15 -12.14 3.49 -16.15
CA PHE A 15 -11.94 2.29 -15.35
C PHE A 15 -11.17 2.59 -14.06
N SER A 16 -10.04 3.31 -14.14
CA SER A 16 -9.28 3.66 -12.95
C SER A 16 -10.03 4.67 -12.07
N GLY A 17 -10.75 5.62 -12.67
CA GLY A 17 -11.59 6.58 -11.98
C GLY A 17 -12.72 5.93 -11.18
N LEU A 18 -13.32 4.85 -11.68
CA LEU A 18 -14.35 4.08 -10.95
C LEU A 18 -13.84 3.45 -9.66
N VAL A 19 -12.52 3.25 -9.52
CA VAL A 19 -11.90 2.73 -8.30
C VAL A 19 -11.36 3.86 -7.43
N ILE A 20 -10.63 4.80 -8.05
CA ILE A 20 -9.97 5.90 -7.35
C ILE A 20 -11.00 6.85 -6.72
N VAL A 21 -12.08 7.19 -7.43
CA VAL A 21 -13.06 8.17 -6.91
C VAL A 21 -13.75 7.65 -5.64
N PRO A 22 -14.35 6.44 -5.60
CA PRO A 22 -14.84 5.87 -4.36
C PRO A 22 -13.75 5.73 -3.30
N GLY A 23 -12.56 5.27 -3.70
CA GLY A 23 -11.43 5.11 -2.79
C GLY A 23 -11.05 6.40 -2.07
N VAL A 24 -10.96 7.52 -2.79
CA VAL A 24 -10.70 8.85 -2.22
C VAL A 24 -11.85 9.29 -1.32
N VAL A 25 -13.10 9.02 -1.68
CA VAL A 25 -14.26 9.32 -0.81
C VAL A 25 -14.15 8.57 0.51
N PHE A 26 -13.87 7.26 0.51
CA PHE A 26 -13.70 6.49 1.75
C PHE A 26 -12.46 6.93 2.53
N LEU A 27 -11.38 7.30 1.86
CA LEU A 27 -10.19 7.85 2.49
C LEU A 27 -10.47 9.17 3.21
N LEU A 28 -11.34 10.03 2.65
CA LEU A 28 -11.76 11.27 3.30
C LEU A 28 -12.78 11.06 4.44
N LEU A 29 -13.66 10.06 4.33
CA LEU A 29 -14.70 9.79 5.33
C LEU A 29 -14.18 9.01 6.56
N GLY A 30 -13.36 8.00 6.33
CA GLY A 30 -12.91 7.06 7.38
C GLY A 30 -11.40 6.89 7.47
N GLY A 31 -10.63 7.46 6.55
CA GLY A 31 -9.19 7.26 6.47
C GLY A 31 -8.79 5.81 6.21
N LEU A 32 -7.51 5.53 6.45
CA LEU A 32 -7.00 4.16 6.49
C LEU A 32 -7.13 3.64 7.92
N ARG A 33 -7.53 2.38 8.06
CA ARG A 33 -7.51 1.72 9.36
C ARG A 33 -6.09 1.36 9.73
N LEU A 34 -5.53 2.13 10.65
CA LEU A 34 -4.19 1.93 11.17
C LEU A 34 -4.17 0.73 12.12
N GLY A 35 -3.30 -0.24 11.85
CA GLY A 35 -3.07 -1.37 12.72
C GLY A 35 -2.29 -1.01 13.98
N ILE A 36 -2.06 -2.03 14.82
CA ILE A 36 -1.43 -1.89 16.13
C ILE A 36 -0.04 -1.25 16.06
N GLU A 37 0.70 -1.47 14.97
CA GLU A 37 2.04 -0.90 14.78
C GLU A 37 2.03 0.63 14.67
N PHE A 38 0.94 1.23 14.18
CA PHE A 38 0.82 2.69 14.03
C PHE A 38 0.09 3.35 15.19
N ARG A 39 -0.85 2.64 15.83
CA ARG A 39 -1.58 3.15 17.01
C ARG A 39 -0.81 2.95 18.30
N GLY A 40 0.10 1.99 18.32
CA GLY A 40 0.69 1.45 19.53
C GLY A 40 -0.25 0.45 20.18
N GLY A 41 0.33 -0.61 20.76
CA GLY A 41 -0.46 -1.61 21.47
C GLY A 41 0.33 -2.84 21.86
N THR A 42 -0.37 -3.80 22.45
CA THR A 42 0.18 -5.11 22.80
C THR A 42 -0.46 -6.18 21.93
N LEU A 43 0.39 -6.97 21.27
CA LEU A 43 0.02 -8.17 20.55
C LEU A 43 0.38 -9.36 21.45
N LEU A 44 -0.66 -10.06 21.92
CA LEU A 44 -0.53 -11.31 22.64
C LEU A 44 -0.65 -12.44 21.65
N ASP A 45 0.36 -13.28 21.60
CA ASP A 45 0.42 -14.48 20.81
C ASP A 45 0.27 -15.69 21.73
N VAL A 46 -0.90 -16.32 21.63
CA VAL A 46 -1.36 -17.32 22.59
C VAL A 46 -1.61 -18.63 21.86
N THR A 47 -0.96 -19.70 22.29
CA THR A 47 -1.20 -21.06 21.77
C THR A 47 -1.96 -21.86 22.80
N PHE A 48 -3.16 -22.32 22.42
CA PHE A 48 -4.03 -23.13 23.25
C PHE A 48 -3.82 -24.63 22.98
N ALA A 49 -4.28 -25.49 23.89
CA ALA A 49 -4.36 -26.93 23.62
C ALA A 49 -5.49 -27.28 22.63
N THR A 50 -6.54 -26.46 22.60
CA THR A 50 -7.61 -26.48 21.60
C THR A 50 -8.11 -25.05 21.46
N ALA A 51 -8.01 -24.45 20.28
CA ALA A 51 -8.36 -23.05 20.09
C ALA A 51 -9.82 -22.77 20.47
N PRO A 52 -10.09 -21.91 21.48
CA PRO A 52 -11.44 -21.49 21.80
C PRO A 52 -12.00 -20.56 20.72
N ALA A 53 -13.31 -20.33 20.73
CA ALA A 53 -13.91 -19.33 19.86
C ALA A 53 -13.39 -17.93 20.21
N ALA A 54 -13.09 -17.10 19.21
CA ALA A 54 -12.61 -15.73 19.40
C ALA A 54 -13.55 -14.88 20.30
N ALA A 55 -14.85 -15.19 20.30
CA ALA A 55 -15.83 -14.54 21.18
C ALA A 55 -15.58 -14.84 22.67
N GLU A 56 -15.19 -16.07 23.02
CA GLU A 56 -14.92 -16.46 24.41
C GLU A 56 -13.67 -15.75 24.95
N VAL A 57 -12.61 -15.68 24.12
CA VAL A 57 -11.39 -14.93 24.47
C VAL A 57 -11.71 -13.44 24.62
N ARG A 58 -12.59 -12.90 23.78
CA ARG A 58 -13.04 -11.51 23.88
C ARG A 58 -13.79 -11.24 25.18
N GLU A 59 -14.63 -12.16 25.64
CA GLU A 59 -15.34 -12.03 26.93
C GLU A 59 -14.36 -11.92 28.10
N VAL A 60 -13.29 -12.74 28.12
CA VAL A 60 -12.24 -12.65 29.14
C VAL A 60 -11.58 -11.27 29.11
N MET A 61 -11.16 -10.80 27.92
CA MET A 61 -10.53 -9.48 27.78
C MET A 61 -11.46 -8.35 28.22
N VAL A 62 -12.75 -8.40 27.86
CA VAL A 62 -13.77 -7.43 28.28
C VAL A 62 -13.96 -7.44 29.79
N SER A 63 -13.95 -8.62 30.44
CA SER A 63 -14.09 -8.73 31.90
C SER A 63 -12.95 -8.07 32.67
N LEU A 64 -11.76 -7.99 32.04
CA LEU A 64 -10.57 -7.31 32.56
C LEU A 64 -10.51 -5.81 32.18
N GLY A 65 -11.52 -5.30 31.46
CA GLY A 65 -11.59 -3.91 31.03
C GLY A 65 -10.97 -3.60 29.66
N HIS A 66 -10.52 -4.62 28.91
CA HIS A 66 -9.92 -4.49 27.58
C HIS A 66 -10.97 -4.72 26.48
N THR A 67 -11.94 -3.81 26.37
CA THR A 67 -13.05 -3.90 25.40
C THR A 67 -12.64 -3.76 23.93
N ASP A 68 -11.47 -3.19 23.72
CA ASP A 68 -10.80 -2.96 22.43
C ASP A 68 -10.04 -4.19 21.93
N ALA A 69 -9.96 -5.27 22.73
CA ALA A 69 -9.29 -6.48 22.32
C ALA A 69 -9.96 -7.14 21.09
N ILE A 70 -9.14 -7.49 20.11
CA ILE A 70 -9.53 -8.17 18.87
C ILE A 70 -8.81 -9.52 18.83
N PRO A 71 -9.45 -10.59 19.33
CA PRO A 71 -8.95 -11.95 19.16
C PRO A 71 -9.16 -12.41 17.72
N GLN A 72 -8.11 -12.92 17.10
CA GLN A 72 -8.12 -13.44 15.75
C GLN A 72 -7.42 -14.80 15.72
N GLY A 73 -8.13 -15.84 15.28
CA GLY A 73 -7.55 -17.16 15.08
C GLY A 73 -6.40 -17.12 14.07
N ALA A 74 -5.31 -17.82 14.39
CA ALA A 74 -4.16 -18.03 13.52
C ALA A 74 -4.11 -19.51 13.09
N GLU A 75 -2.98 -19.95 12.55
CA GLU A 75 -2.80 -21.33 12.09
C GLU A 75 -2.74 -22.31 13.28
N GLY A 76 -3.49 -23.42 13.19
CA GLY A 76 -3.59 -24.41 14.26
C GLY A 76 -4.37 -23.91 15.48
N ASP A 77 -3.88 -24.20 16.69
CA ASP A 77 -4.51 -23.80 17.96
C ASP A 77 -4.00 -22.44 18.49
N ARG A 78 -3.38 -21.66 17.61
CA ARG A 78 -2.80 -20.35 17.93
C ARG A 78 -3.81 -19.23 17.71
N MET A 79 -3.80 -18.22 18.56
CA MET A 79 -4.63 -17.03 18.47
C MET A 79 -3.80 -15.78 18.73
N LEU A 80 -4.01 -14.77 17.89
CA LEU A 80 -3.43 -13.44 18.07
C LEU A 80 -4.48 -12.52 18.68
N ILE A 81 -4.16 -11.90 19.82
CA ILE A 81 -5.04 -10.95 20.49
C ILE A 81 -4.36 -9.57 20.41
N ARG A 82 -4.96 -8.67 19.65
CA ARG A 82 -4.51 -7.28 19.56
C ARG A 82 -5.30 -6.41 20.52
N THR A 83 -4.63 -5.59 21.31
CA THR A 83 -5.26 -4.66 22.27
C THR A 83 -4.43 -3.39 22.40
N ARG A 84 -4.94 -2.36 23.07
CA ARG A 84 -4.15 -1.19 23.47
C ARG A 84 -2.90 -1.62 24.25
N ALA A 85 -1.98 -0.70 24.43
CA ALA A 85 -0.78 -0.98 25.22
C ALA A 85 -1.21 -1.43 26.63
N LEU A 86 -0.76 -2.62 27.02
CA LEU A 86 -0.89 -3.16 28.35
C LEU A 86 0.37 -2.80 29.13
N ASP A 87 0.19 -2.37 30.38
CA ASP A 87 1.31 -2.34 31.32
C ASP A 87 1.65 -3.74 31.84
N GLY A 88 2.76 -3.89 32.57
CA GLY A 88 3.20 -5.20 33.05
C GLY A 88 2.22 -5.86 34.03
N ALA A 89 1.42 -5.09 34.76
CA ALA A 89 0.43 -5.63 35.69
C ALA A 89 -0.83 -6.09 34.94
N GLU A 90 -1.29 -5.29 33.97
CA GLU A 90 -2.40 -5.62 33.08
C GLU A 90 -2.08 -6.88 32.26
N GLN A 91 -0.87 -6.95 31.70
CA GLN A 91 -0.43 -8.11 30.94
C GLN A 91 -0.41 -9.38 31.79
N ALA A 92 0.16 -9.33 33.01
CA ALA A 92 0.16 -10.47 33.92
C ALA A 92 -1.26 -10.90 34.34
N ALA A 93 -2.17 -9.92 34.51
CA ALA A 93 -3.57 -10.22 34.82
C ALA A 93 -4.29 -10.90 33.65
N VAL A 94 -4.03 -10.47 32.41
CA VAL A 94 -4.54 -11.12 31.20
C VAL A 94 -4.00 -12.54 31.07
N GLU A 95 -2.69 -12.73 31.26
CA GLU A 95 -2.06 -14.04 31.17
C GLU A 95 -2.66 -15.03 32.17
N ALA A 96 -2.81 -14.61 33.43
CA ALA A 96 -3.42 -15.43 34.47
C ALA A 96 -4.90 -15.75 34.22
N ALA A 97 -5.66 -14.80 33.65
CA ALA A 97 -7.06 -15.01 33.34
C ALA A 97 -7.26 -16.01 32.19
N LEU A 98 -6.42 -15.94 31.16
CA LEU A 98 -6.43 -16.88 30.04
C LEU A 98 -6.08 -18.30 30.51
N GLU A 99 -5.04 -18.44 31.35
CA GLU A 99 -4.68 -19.72 31.96
C GLU A 99 -5.80 -20.28 32.84
N SER A 100 -6.40 -19.45 33.68
CA SER A 100 -7.50 -19.87 34.56
C SER A 100 -8.73 -20.33 33.78
N ARG A 101 -9.01 -19.76 32.61
CA ARG A 101 -10.22 -20.05 31.84
C ARG A 101 -10.06 -21.21 30.86
N PHE A 102 -8.86 -21.37 30.28
CA PHE A 102 -8.58 -22.29 29.18
C PHE A 102 -7.51 -23.36 29.50
N GLY A 103 -6.88 -23.31 30.67
CA GLY A 103 -5.93 -24.33 31.17
C GLY A 103 -4.48 -23.84 31.26
N GLN A 104 -3.62 -24.60 31.94
CA GLN A 104 -2.20 -24.24 32.16
C GLN A 104 -1.27 -24.50 30.95
N ASP A 105 -1.74 -25.19 29.92
CA ASP A 105 -0.97 -25.46 28.69
C ASP A 105 -0.99 -24.29 27.69
N VAL A 106 -1.41 -23.10 28.14
CA VAL A 106 -1.49 -21.90 27.32
C VAL A 106 -0.09 -21.27 27.23
N GLN A 107 0.58 -21.44 26.09
CA GLN A 107 1.85 -20.75 25.85
C GLN A 107 1.58 -19.33 25.39
N GLN A 108 2.11 -18.35 26.12
CA GLN A 108 1.86 -16.93 25.90
C GLN A 108 3.18 -16.23 25.60
N SER A 109 3.19 -15.45 24.52
CA SER A 109 4.23 -14.45 24.30
C SER A 109 3.57 -13.12 24.00
N SER A 110 4.10 -12.04 24.55
CA SER A 110 3.60 -10.71 24.29
C SER A 110 4.67 -9.89 23.58
N SER A 111 4.21 -9.03 22.68
CA SER A 111 5.04 -8.01 22.06
C SER A 111 4.29 -6.70 22.13
N THR A 112 4.90 -5.70 22.78
CA THR A 112 4.37 -4.35 22.82
C THR A 112 5.06 -3.54 21.74
N VAL A 113 4.29 -3.02 20.80
CA VAL A 113 4.79 -2.22 19.69
C VAL A 113 4.58 -0.76 19.99
N SER A 114 5.67 0.01 20.00
CA SER A 114 5.61 1.46 20.11
C SER A 114 5.38 2.08 18.73
N PRO A 115 4.46 3.06 18.59
CA PRO A 115 4.14 3.64 17.29
C PRO A 115 5.24 4.57 16.74
N SER A 116 6.28 4.87 17.53
CA SER A 116 7.40 5.74 17.12
C SER A 116 8.09 5.24 15.85
N PHE A 117 8.39 3.95 15.77
CA PHE A 117 9.02 3.34 14.59
C PHE A 117 8.16 3.54 13.34
N SER A 118 6.86 3.32 13.46
CA SER A 118 5.92 3.39 12.35
C SER A 118 5.64 4.84 11.90
N VAL A 119 5.68 5.80 12.83
CA VAL A 119 5.63 7.24 12.51
C VAL A 119 6.88 7.66 11.74
N GLU A 120 8.08 7.25 12.18
CA GLU A 120 9.32 7.51 11.46
C GLU A 120 9.31 6.88 10.07
N LEU A 121 8.80 5.65 9.94
CA LEU A 121 8.65 4.96 8.67
C LEU A 121 7.75 5.74 7.70
N ILE A 122 6.59 6.21 8.14
CA ILE A 122 5.69 7.05 7.31
C ILE A 122 6.39 8.34 6.90
N GLN A 123 7.05 9.03 7.83
CA GLN A 123 7.74 10.28 7.53
C GLN A 123 8.86 10.06 6.50
N ASN A 124 9.61 8.98 6.62
CA ASN A 124 10.66 8.63 5.68
C ASN A 124 10.09 8.22 4.32
N ALA A 125 8.97 7.49 4.28
CA ALA A 125 8.27 7.17 3.04
C ALA A 125 7.78 8.45 2.32
N ILE A 126 7.17 9.40 3.04
CA ILE A 126 6.74 10.69 2.48
C ILE A 126 7.94 11.46 1.93
N LYS A 127 9.03 11.57 2.70
CA LYS A 127 10.27 12.23 2.23
C LYS A 127 10.82 11.57 0.97
N ALA A 128 10.85 10.23 0.93
CA ALA A 128 11.32 9.47 -0.22
C ALA A 128 10.46 9.72 -1.46
N VAL A 129 9.12 9.70 -1.33
CA VAL A 129 8.21 9.97 -2.45
C VAL A 129 8.35 11.41 -2.96
N VAL A 130 8.47 12.40 -2.07
CA VAL A 130 8.66 13.80 -2.45
C VAL A 130 9.99 13.99 -3.18
N LEU A 131 11.08 13.45 -2.63
CA LEU A 131 12.41 13.53 -3.24
C LEU A 131 12.45 12.81 -4.59
N ALA A 132 11.90 11.60 -4.68
CA ALA A 132 11.80 10.85 -5.93
C ALA A 132 10.99 11.62 -6.97
N SER A 133 9.84 12.19 -6.60
CA SER A 133 9.02 13.01 -7.49
C SER A 133 9.78 14.22 -8.04
N ALA A 134 10.53 14.92 -7.18
CA ALA A 134 11.37 16.04 -7.60
C ALA A 134 12.48 15.59 -8.58
N LEU A 135 13.16 14.49 -8.28
CA LEU A 135 14.20 13.92 -9.16
C LEU A 135 13.65 13.46 -10.50
N ILE A 136 12.45 12.86 -10.53
CA ILE A 136 11.77 12.47 -11.79
C ILE A 136 11.45 13.70 -12.63
N VAL A 137 10.92 14.77 -12.03
CA VAL A 137 10.67 16.02 -12.76
C VAL A 137 11.96 16.60 -13.33
N LEU A 138 13.02 16.64 -12.53
CA LEU A 138 14.32 17.15 -12.98
C LEU A 138 14.90 16.29 -14.11
N LEU A 139 14.83 14.97 -13.98
CA LEU A 139 15.28 14.02 -14.98
C LEU A 139 14.52 14.20 -16.30
N ILE A 140 13.19 14.27 -16.25
CA ILE A 140 12.35 14.45 -17.44
C ILE A 140 12.54 15.85 -18.04
N ALA A 141 12.62 16.89 -17.22
CA ALA A 141 12.88 18.25 -17.70
C ALA A 141 14.22 18.34 -18.42
N TRP A 142 15.26 17.69 -17.89
CA TRP A 142 16.56 17.58 -18.52
C TRP A 142 16.51 16.75 -19.82
N ALA A 143 15.85 15.59 -19.78
CA ALA A 143 15.73 14.70 -20.92
C ALA A 143 14.97 15.35 -22.10
N PHE A 144 13.98 16.19 -21.82
CA PHE A 144 13.18 16.88 -22.83
C PHE A 144 13.61 18.34 -23.07
N LYS A 145 14.80 18.76 -22.62
CA LYS A 145 15.28 20.15 -22.72
C LYS A 145 15.19 20.73 -24.14
N ASP A 146 15.37 19.88 -25.15
CA ASP A 146 15.38 20.28 -26.56
C ASP A 146 13.98 20.62 -27.10
N TYR A 147 12.91 20.31 -26.34
CA TYR A 147 11.51 20.58 -26.69
C TYR A 147 10.93 21.84 -25.99
N GLY A 148 11.77 22.63 -25.32
CA GLY A 148 11.41 23.90 -24.67
C GLY A 148 10.51 23.74 -23.43
N TRP A 149 9.77 24.79 -23.04
CA TRP A 149 8.89 24.81 -21.85
C TRP A 149 7.82 23.71 -21.80
N LYS A 150 7.55 23.04 -22.93
CA LYS A 150 6.66 21.86 -22.98
C LYS A 150 7.26 20.65 -22.24
N ALA A 151 8.57 20.63 -22.00
CA ALA A 151 9.27 19.61 -21.21
C ALA A 151 8.67 19.42 -19.81
N PHE A 152 8.25 20.51 -19.16
CA PHE A 152 7.66 20.45 -17.81
C PHE A 152 6.32 19.71 -17.78
N ARG A 153 5.58 19.71 -18.89
CA ARG A 153 4.29 18.99 -19.01
C ARG A 153 4.50 17.48 -18.90
N TYR A 154 5.64 16.97 -19.41
CA TYR A 154 5.99 15.56 -19.30
C TYR A 154 6.39 15.19 -17.86
N GLY A 155 7.14 16.04 -17.17
CA GLY A 155 7.48 15.84 -15.75
C GLY A 155 6.23 15.86 -14.85
N LEU A 156 5.32 16.80 -15.08
CA LEU A 156 4.04 16.84 -14.36
C LEU A 156 3.18 15.61 -14.65
N ALA A 157 3.14 15.14 -15.90
CA ALA A 157 2.42 13.91 -16.25
C ALA A 157 2.97 12.68 -15.52
N ALA A 158 4.29 12.59 -15.31
CA ALA A 158 4.90 11.52 -14.53
C ALA A 158 4.51 11.59 -13.04
N ILE A 159 4.46 12.79 -12.44
CA ILE A 159 3.95 12.95 -11.06
C ILE A 159 2.49 12.49 -10.98
N VAL A 160 1.66 12.91 -11.93
CA VAL A 160 0.24 12.53 -11.96
C VAL A 160 0.07 11.02 -12.08
N ALA A 161 0.92 10.34 -12.85
CA ALA A 161 0.91 8.88 -12.94
C ALA A 161 1.24 8.21 -11.59
N VAL A 162 2.28 8.69 -10.90
CA VAL A 162 2.65 8.17 -9.57
C VAL A 162 1.55 8.41 -8.54
N LEU A 163 0.96 9.60 -8.53
CA LEU A 163 -0.15 9.93 -7.63
C LEU A 163 -1.37 9.06 -7.92
N HIS A 164 -1.69 8.86 -9.20
CA HIS A 164 -2.79 8.00 -9.62
C HIS A 164 -2.63 6.58 -9.04
N ASP A 165 -1.44 6.00 -9.15
CA ASP A 165 -1.19 4.63 -8.67
C ASP A 165 -1.20 4.56 -7.13
N ALA A 166 -0.65 5.57 -6.46
CA ALA A 166 -0.73 5.69 -5.00
C ALA A 166 -2.18 5.79 -4.52
N PHE A 167 -3.00 6.66 -5.14
CA PHE A 167 -4.41 6.80 -4.78
C PHE A 167 -5.23 5.55 -5.09
N LEU A 168 -4.88 4.78 -6.12
CA LEU A 168 -5.54 3.52 -6.41
C LEU A 168 -5.31 2.52 -5.27
N VAL A 169 -4.06 2.33 -4.82
CA VAL A 169 -3.74 1.42 -3.71
C VAL A 169 -4.34 1.91 -2.39
N LEU A 170 -4.13 3.18 -2.05
CA LEU A 170 -4.67 3.78 -0.81
C LEU A 170 -6.20 3.74 -0.81
N GLY A 171 -6.84 4.02 -1.93
CA GLY A 171 -8.29 4.01 -2.07
C GLY A 171 -8.89 2.63 -1.89
N VAL A 172 -8.28 1.60 -2.49
CA VAL A 172 -8.69 0.20 -2.29
C VAL A 172 -8.59 -0.19 -0.81
N PHE A 173 -7.46 0.12 -0.15
CA PHE A 173 -7.30 -0.20 1.27
C PHE A 173 -8.20 0.64 2.19
N ALA A 174 -8.57 1.86 1.81
CA ALA A 174 -9.58 2.65 2.52
C ALA A 174 -10.97 1.98 2.43
N ILE A 175 -11.36 1.49 1.25
CA ILE A 175 -12.61 0.73 1.06
C ILE A 175 -12.60 -0.55 1.88
N LEU A 176 -11.52 -1.35 1.80
CA LEU A 176 -11.39 -2.59 2.56
C LEU A 176 -11.36 -2.34 4.07
N GLY A 177 -10.71 -1.27 4.51
CA GLY A 177 -10.73 -0.85 5.91
C GLY A 177 -12.14 -0.48 6.36
N TYR A 178 -12.91 0.21 5.53
CA TYR A 178 -14.28 0.59 5.86
C TYR A 178 -15.22 -0.62 5.98
N PHE A 179 -15.24 -1.52 4.98
CA PHE A 179 -16.20 -2.62 4.90
C PHE A 179 -15.74 -3.91 5.57
N LEU A 180 -14.46 -4.28 5.44
CA LEU A 180 -13.91 -5.55 5.92
C LEU A 180 -13.03 -5.40 7.15
N SER A 181 -12.89 -4.19 7.69
CA SER A 181 -12.02 -3.92 8.84
C SER A 181 -10.55 -4.27 8.60
N VAL A 182 -10.09 -4.24 7.35
CA VAL A 182 -8.68 -4.48 7.00
C VAL A 182 -7.82 -3.36 7.53
N GLU A 183 -6.78 -3.72 8.29
CA GLU A 183 -5.81 -2.78 8.84
C GLU A 183 -4.57 -2.69 7.96
N ILE A 184 -3.90 -1.54 7.98
CA ILE A 184 -2.58 -1.35 7.40
C ILE A 184 -1.50 -1.38 8.48
N ASP A 185 -0.37 -2.01 8.17
CA ASP A 185 0.81 -2.18 9.02
C ASP A 185 2.06 -1.57 8.35
N SER A 186 3.24 -1.72 8.96
CA SER A 186 4.49 -1.25 8.37
C SER A 186 4.82 -1.94 7.04
N LEU A 187 4.37 -3.18 6.85
CA LEU A 187 4.55 -3.91 5.60
C LEU A 187 3.73 -3.28 4.47
N PHE A 188 2.54 -2.77 4.75
CA PHE A 188 1.76 -1.98 3.78
C PHE A 188 2.55 -0.75 3.27
N VAL A 189 3.24 -0.03 4.17
CA VAL A 189 4.07 1.13 3.77
C VAL A 189 5.23 0.71 2.86
N THR A 190 5.81 -0.45 3.13
CA THR A 190 6.85 -1.02 2.26
C THR A 190 6.28 -1.40 0.90
N ALA A 191 5.12 -2.08 0.88
CA ALA A 191 4.45 -2.52 -0.33
C ALA A 191 4.06 -1.33 -1.23
N ILE A 192 3.48 -0.26 -0.68
CA ILE A 192 3.12 0.91 -1.49
C ILE A 192 4.36 1.61 -2.06
N LEU A 193 5.46 1.69 -1.30
CA LEU A 193 6.71 2.27 -1.78
C LEU A 193 7.30 1.44 -2.93
N THR A 194 7.22 0.11 -2.83
CA THR A 194 7.62 -0.81 -3.90
C THR A 194 6.76 -0.65 -5.15
N ILE A 195 5.43 -0.56 -5.01
CA ILE A 195 4.51 -0.32 -6.13
C ILE A 195 4.84 1.00 -6.83
N ILE A 196 5.04 2.08 -6.06
CA ILE A 196 5.45 3.38 -6.58
C ILE A 196 6.80 3.27 -7.30
N GLY A 197 7.78 2.55 -6.75
CA GLY A 197 9.08 2.34 -7.37
C GLY A 197 9.00 1.67 -8.75
N PHE A 198 8.20 0.60 -8.86
CA PHE A 198 7.97 -0.07 -10.14
C PHE A 198 7.16 0.78 -11.13
N SER A 199 6.15 1.50 -10.65
CA SER A 199 5.37 2.45 -11.48
C SER A 199 6.24 3.56 -12.06
N VAL A 200 7.12 4.15 -11.24
CA VAL A 200 8.09 5.15 -11.68
C VAL A 200 9.04 4.57 -12.72
N HIS A 201 9.57 3.36 -12.48
CA HIS A 201 10.48 2.70 -13.42
C HIS A 201 9.85 2.54 -14.81
N ASP A 202 8.62 2.04 -14.87
CA ASP A 202 7.92 1.84 -16.14
C ASP A 202 7.59 3.17 -16.82
N THR A 203 7.15 4.16 -16.04
CA THR A 203 6.89 5.53 -16.53
C THR A 203 8.15 6.12 -17.19
N ILE A 204 9.33 6.01 -16.57
CA ILE A 204 10.57 6.55 -17.14
C ILE A 204 10.90 5.88 -18.49
N VAL A 205 10.77 4.56 -18.59
CA VAL A 205 11.05 3.81 -19.83
C VAL A 205 10.11 4.21 -20.96
N VAL A 206 8.81 4.34 -20.66
CA VAL A 206 7.81 4.80 -21.65
C VAL A 206 8.11 6.22 -22.10
N PHE A 207 8.40 7.13 -21.17
CA PHE A 207 8.71 8.53 -21.50
C PHE A 207 10.01 8.67 -22.29
N ASP A 208 11.02 7.86 -21.99
CA ASP A 208 12.26 7.81 -22.77
C ASP A 208 12.00 7.37 -24.22
N ARG A 209 11.16 6.35 -24.40
CA ARG A 209 10.77 5.90 -25.75
C ARG A 209 9.91 6.92 -26.49
N ILE A 210 9.07 7.67 -25.78
CA ILE A 210 8.33 8.81 -26.36
C ILE A 210 9.31 9.89 -26.84
N ARG A 211 10.30 10.24 -26.02
CA ARG A 211 11.33 11.22 -26.38
C ARG A 211 12.10 10.81 -27.64
N GLU A 212 12.56 9.57 -27.70
CA GLU A 212 13.32 9.04 -28.83
C GLU A 212 12.49 9.09 -30.13
N ASN A 213 11.24 8.60 -30.08
CA ASN A 213 10.38 8.60 -31.27
C ASN A 213 9.95 10.01 -31.69
N LEU A 214 9.81 10.97 -30.75
CA LEU A 214 9.58 12.38 -31.06
C LEU A 214 10.75 13.01 -31.83
N HIS A 215 11.98 12.56 -31.57
CA HIS A 215 13.17 13.06 -32.27
C HIS A 215 13.28 12.46 -33.66
N VAL A 216 13.04 11.15 -33.79
CA VAL A 216 13.14 10.41 -35.06
C VAL A 216 11.98 10.74 -36.00
N SER A 217 10.77 10.94 -35.47
CA SER A 217 9.54 11.17 -36.24
C SER A 217 9.12 12.65 -36.23
N ALA A 218 10.09 13.55 -36.38
CA ALA A 218 9.84 14.99 -36.34
C ALA A 218 8.82 15.42 -37.41
N GLY A 219 7.70 16.00 -36.99
CA GLY A 219 6.62 16.46 -37.87
C GLY A 219 5.36 15.57 -37.90
N GLU A 220 5.44 14.35 -37.36
CA GLU A 220 4.28 13.47 -37.20
C GLU A 220 3.34 13.94 -36.05
N PRO A 221 2.04 13.61 -36.09
CA PRO A 221 1.13 13.95 -35.01
C PRO A 221 1.51 13.25 -33.69
N LEU A 222 1.36 13.95 -32.57
CA LEU A 222 1.80 13.48 -31.25
C LEU A 222 1.14 12.15 -30.80
N ASN A 223 -0.16 11.99 -31.03
CA ASN A 223 -0.90 10.81 -30.56
C ASN A 223 -0.42 9.49 -31.20
N PRO A 224 -0.23 9.39 -32.53
CA PRO A 224 0.43 8.27 -33.19
C PRO A 224 1.80 7.94 -32.61
N ILE A 225 2.65 8.95 -32.38
CA ILE A 225 4.00 8.76 -31.82
C ILE A 225 3.90 8.14 -30.42
N ILE A 226 3.07 8.70 -29.53
CA ILE A 226 2.87 8.17 -28.18
C ILE A 226 2.35 6.74 -28.24
N ASN A 227 1.36 6.46 -29.10
CA ASN A 227 0.79 5.13 -29.23
C ASN A 227 1.84 4.11 -29.69
N PHE A 228 2.69 4.50 -30.63
CA PHE A 228 3.79 3.67 -31.11
C PHE A 228 4.84 3.41 -30.01
N SER A 229 5.23 4.44 -29.26
CA SER A 229 6.16 4.30 -28.12
C SER A 229 5.63 3.35 -27.05
N VAL A 230 4.37 3.49 -26.65
CA VAL A 230 3.74 2.60 -25.66
C VAL A 230 3.71 1.15 -26.16
N MET A 231 3.37 0.94 -27.43
CA MET A 231 3.37 -0.41 -28.01
C MET A 231 4.77 -1.04 -28.06
N GLN A 232 5.83 -0.24 -28.25
CA GLN A 232 7.21 -0.74 -28.26
C GLN A 232 7.70 -1.16 -26.86
N THR A 233 7.25 -0.48 -25.81
CA THR A 233 7.67 -0.78 -24.43
C THR A 233 6.79 -1.84 -23.76
N MET A 234 5.54 -2.03 -24.23
CA MET A 234 4.54 -2.90 -23.61
C MET A 234 5.03 -4.31 -23.27
N VAL A 235 5.75 -4.98 -24.19
CA VAL A 235 6.24 -6.35 -23.96
C VAL A 235 7.25 -6.40 -22.81
N ARG A 236 8.14 -5.40 -22.72
CA ARG A 236 9.09 -5.27 -21.62
C ARG A 236 8.35 -5.02 -20.31
N SER A 237 7.45 -4.04 -20.28
CA SER A 237 6.66 -3.68 -19.09
C SER A 237 5.87 -4.88 -18.55
N LEU A 238 5.24 -5.65 -19.44
CA LEU A 238 4.52 -6.88 -19.09
C LEU A 238 5.45 -7.96 -18.54
N ILE A 239 6.61 -8.19 -19.17
CA ILE A 239 7.58 -9.18 -18.67
C ILE A 239 8.08 -8.76 -17.29
N THR A 240 8.51 -7.53 -17.10
CA THR A 240 9.00 -7.04 -15.80
C THR A 240 7.93 -7.17 -14.71
N SER A 241 6.68 -6.79 -15.02
CA SER A 241 5.56 -6.94 -14.08
C SER A 241 5.26 -8.41 -13.76
N LEU A 242 5.25 -9.29 -14.76
CA LEU A 242 4.99 -10.71 -14.53
C LEU A 242 6.13 -11.38 -13.75
N THR A 243 7.38 -11.06 -14.05
CA THR A 243 8.54 -11.63 -13.35
C THR A 243 8.65 -11.16 -11.90
N THR A 244 8.21 -9.94 -11.61
CA THR A 244 8.19 -9.41 -10.23
C THR A 244 7.06 -10.01 -9.40
N LEU A 245 5.98 -10.45 -10.04
CA LEU A 245 4.89 -11.18 -9.39
C LEU A 245 5.21 -12.64 -9.06
N LEU A 246 6.11 -13.31 -9.79
CA LEU A 246 6.44 -14.72 -9.54
C LEU A 246 7.02 -15.04 -8.15
N PRO A 247 7.93 -14.23 -7.57
CA PRO A 247 8.47 -14.49 -6.22
C PRO A 247 7.55 -14.00 -5.09
N LEU A 248 6.53 -13.20 -5.40
CA LEU A 248 5.51 -12.71 -4.45
C LEU A 248 4.38 -13.74 -4.30
#